data_AF-A0A060UPJ9-F1
#
_entry.id   AF-A0A060UPJ9-F1
#
_cell.length_a   1.000
_cell.length_b   1.000
_cell.length_c   1.000
_cell.angle_alpha   90.00
_cell.angle_beta   90.00
_cell.angle_gamma   90.00
#
_symmetry.space_group_name_H-M   'P 1'
#
loop_
_entity.id
_entity.type
_entity.pdbx_description
1 polymer ?
#
loop_
_entity_poly.entity_id
_entity_poly.type
_entity_poly.pdbx_seq_one_letter_code
_entity_poly.pdbx_strand_id
1 'polypeptide(L)'
;MANLQHIAERIFRHVDAGHLPAGYALAMGALIDANSENHDFHEWVASVTGSAVEKLIACMVRKGKWDDPAWLRDYVQEALKESAA
;
A
#
# COMPACT_ATOMS: atom_id res chain seq x y z
N MET A 1 -5.05 9.70 8.88
CA MET A 1 -3.93 9.73 7.94
C MET A 1 -2.96 8.61 8.23
N ALA A 2 -2.59 7.85 7.20
CA ALA A 2 -1.64 6.76 7.32
C ALA A 2 -0.21 7.33 7.45
N ASN A 3 0.58 6.74 8.36
CA ASN A 3 2.01 7.03 8.45
C ASN A 3 2.77 5.91 7.71
N LEU A 4 3.05 6.13 6.42
CA LEU A 4 3.72 5.11 5.59
C LEU A 4 5.09 4.73 6.12
N GLN A 5 5.84 5.65 6.72
CA GLN A 5 7.14 5.34 7.31
C GLN A 5 6.99 4.34 8.46
N HIS A 6 6.07 4.60 9.40
CA HIS A 6 5.83 3.70 10.52
C HIS A 6 5.34 2.32 10.05
N ILE A 7 4.48 2.28 9.04
CA ILE A 7 3.99 1.03 8.45
C ILE A 7 5.14 0.27 7.78
N ALA A 8 6.00 0.97 7.03
CA ALA A 8 7.14 0.38 6.35
C ALA A 8 8.13 -0.24 7.34
N GLU A 9 8.52 0.50 8.37
CA GLU A 9 9.41 0.00 9.43
C GLU A 9 8.86 -1.26 10.09
N ARG A 10 7.55 -1.31 10.34
CA ARG A 10 6.88 -2.47 10.94
C ARG A 10 6.85 -3.66 9.99
N ILE A 11 6.53 -3.44 8.72
CA ILE A 11 6.48 -4.49 7.70
C ILE A 11 7.86 -5.08 7.46
N PHE A 12 8.88 -4.25 7.21
CA PHE A 12 10.24 -4.73 6.97
C PHE A 12 10.75 -5.54 8.17
N ARG A 13 10.55 -5.04 9.40
CA ARG A 13 10.90 -5.79 10.62
C ARG A 13 10.23 -7.16 10.69
N HIS A 14 8.95 -7.27 10.33
CA HIS A 14 8.23 -8.54 10.36
C HIS A 14 8.63 -9.48 9.22
N VAL A 15 9.01 -8.96 8.05
CA VAL A 15 9.57 -9.74 6.95
C VAL A 15 10.95 -10.26 7.34
N ASP A 16 11.82 -9.41 7.90
CA ASP A 16 13.17 -9.77 8.36
C ASP A 16 13.14 -10.84 9.46
N ALA A 17 12.15 -10.77 10.36
CA ALA A 17 11.92 -11.77 11.40
C ALA A 17 11.27 -13.07 10.87
N GLY A 18 10.92 -13.16 9.59
CA GLY A 18 10.25 -14.32 8.98
C GLY A 18 8.77 -14.47 9.36
N HIS A 19 8.16 -13.46 9.98
CA HIS A 19 6.74 -13.48 10.35
C HIS A 19 5.82 -13.15 9.17
N LEU A 20 6.33 -12.42 8.18
CA LEU A 20 5.62 -12.11 6.94
C LEU A 20 6.41 -12.60 5.71
N PRO A 21 5.71 -13.07 4.66
CA PRO A 21 6.34 -13.38 3.38
C PRO A 21 7.04 -12.16 2.76
N ALA A 22 8.11 -12.40 1.99
CA ALA A 22 8.85 -11.35 1.28
C ALA A 22 7.98 -10.47 0.37
N GLY A 23 6.87 -10.99 -0.14
CA GLY A 23 5.90 -10.22 -0.93
C GLY A 23 5.36 -8.97 -0.19
N TYR A 24 5.31 -8.98 1.15
CA TYR A 24 4.90 -7.80 1.92
C TYR A 24 5.93 -6.67 1.83
N ALA A 25 7.23 -6.99 1.82
CA ALA A 25 8.28 -5.99 1.63
C ALA A 25 8.24 -5.42 0.21
N LEU A 26 8.02 -6.28 -0.81
CA LEU A 26 7.87 -5.84 -2.20
C LEU A 26 6.67 -4.91 -2.37
N ALA A 27 5.50 -5.30 -1.84
CA ALA A 27 4.30 -4.48 -1.89
C ALA A 27 4.50 -3.14 -1.16
N MET A 28 5.15 -3.13 0.01
CA MET A 28 5.45 -1.90 0.73
C MET A 28 6.39 -0.98 -0.07
N GLY A 29 7.42 -1.54 -0.72
CA GLY A 29 8.31 -0.79 -1.62
C GLY A 29 7.53 -0.11 -2.75
N ALA A 30 6.68 -0.87 -3.44
CA ALA A 30 5.84 -0.33 -4.52
C ALA A 30 4.90 0.80 -4.03
N LEU A 31 4.38 0.71 -2.81
CA LEU A 31 3.56 1.80 -2.24
C LEU A 31 4.40 3.04 -1.89
N ILE A 32 5.65 2.89 -1.45
CA ILE A 32 6.54 4.03 -1.20
C ILE A 32 6.80 4.78 -2.52
N ASP A 33 7.13 4.05 -3.58
CA ASP A 33 7.38 4.63 -4.90
C ASP A 33 6.12 5.32 -5.45
N ALA A 34 4.97 4.65 -5.34
CA ALA A 34 3.67 5.23 -5.73
C ALA A 34 3.36 6.51 -4.94
N ASN A 35 3.73 6.60 -3.66
CA ASN A 35 3.48 7.79 -2.84
C ASN A 35 4.34 9.00 -3.23
N SER A 36 5.51 8.77 -3.85
CA SER A 36 6.31 9.85 -4.42
C SER A 36 5.93 10.21 -5.86
N GLU A 37 5.39 9.26 -6.63
CA GLU A 37 5.18 9.43 -8.07
C GLU A 37 3.72 9.67 -8.48
N ASN A 38 2.75 9.28 -7.66
CA ASN A 38 1.33 9.34 -7.99
C ASN A 38 0.57 10.23 -7.00
N HIS A 39 0.10 11.37 -7.49
CA HIS A 39 -0.67 12.35 -6.72
C HIS A 39 -1.96 11.76 -6.12
N ASP A 40 -2.73 10.99 -6.90
CA ASP A 40 -3.97 10.38 -6.42
C ASP A 40 -3.71 9.39 -5.28
N PHE A 41 -2.60 8.64 -5.37
CA PHE A 41 -2.20 7.73 -4.31
C PHE A 41 -1.75 8.48 -3.06
N HIS A 42 -0.99 9.56 -3.23
CA HIS A 42 -0.59 10.43 -2.13
C HIS A 42 -1.81 10.99 -1.38
N GLU A 43 -2.80 11.52 -2.10
CA GLU A 43 -4.05 12.01 -1.51
C GLU A 43 -4.85 10.90 -0.82
N TRP A 44 -4.92 9.72 -1.43
CA TRP A 44 -5.57 8.56 -0.82
C TRP A 44 -4.89 8.17 0.51
N VAL A 45 -3.56 8.03 0.53
CA VAL A 45 -2.79 7.74 1.75
C VAL A 45 -3.02 8.81 2.83
N ALA A 46 -3.07 10.08 2.43
CA ALA A 46 -3.33 11.19 3.34
C ALA A 46 -4.73 11.11 3.98
N SER A 47 -5.73 10.66 3.23
CA SER A 47 -7.12 10.57 3.68
C SER A 47 -7.45 9.31 4.50
N VAL A 48 -6.74 8.20 4.32
CA VAL A 48 -7.07 6.93 4.99
C VAL A 48 -6.34 6.70 6.34
N THR A 49 -6.73 5.64 7.05
CA THR A 49 -6.01 5.13 8.23
C THR A 49 -4.93 4.12 7.81
N GLY A 50 -3.93 3.90 8.67
CA GLY A 50 -2.88 2.90 8.39
C GLY A 50 -3.43 1.49 8.12
N SER A 51 -4.55 1.12 8.76
CA SER A 51 -5.21 -0.17 8.52
C SER A 51 -5.68 -0.37 7.07
N ALA A 52 -6.02 0.71 6.36
CA ALA A 52 -6.42 0.63 4.95
C ALA A 52 -5.21 0.34 4.05
N VAL A 53 -4.07 0.97 4.32
CA VAL A 53 -2.80 0.68 3.65
C VAL A 53 -2.37 -0.76 3.90
N GLU A 54 -2.46 -1.24 5.15
CA GLU A 54 -2.12 -2.63 5.49
C GLU A 54 -3.02 -3.65 4.77
N LYS A 55 -4.32 -3.34 4.62
CA LYS A 55 -5.26 -4.16 3.83
C LYS A 55 -4.90 -4.15 2.34
N LEU A 56 -4.52 -3.00 1.79
CA LEU A 56 -4.05 -2.88 0.40
C LEU A 56 -2.80 -3.75 0.18
N ILE A 57 -1.81 -3.68 1.07
CA ILE A 57 -0.61 -4.52 1.01
C ILE A 57 -0.98 -5.99 1.02
N ALA A 58 -1.82 -6.43 1.96
CA ALA A 58 -2.28 -7.81 2.01
C ALA A 58 -3.04 -8.24 0.74
N CYS A 59 -3.78 -7.33 0.10
CA CYS A 59 -4.47 -7.55 -1.17
C CYS A 59 -3.47 -7.72 -2.33
N MET A 60 -2.48 -6.83 -2.44
CA MET A 60 -1.41 -6.90 -3.45
C MET A 60 -0.65 -8.21 -3.34
N VAL A 61 -0.30 -8.63 -2.12
CA VAL A 61 0.37 -9.91 -1.87
C VAL A 61 -0.50 -11.09 -2.27
N ARG A 62 -1.77 -11.11 -1.86
CA ARG A 62 -2.67 -12.23 -2.18
C ARG A 62 -2.93 -12.36 -3.68
N LYS A 63 -2.98 -11.25 -4.41
CA LYS A 63 -3.26 -11.22 -5.85
C LYS A 63 -2.01 -11.29 -6.73
N GLY A 64 -0.80 -11.27 -6.17
CA GLY A 64 0.43 -11.22 -6.97
C GLY A 64 0.61 -9.91 -7.72
N LYS A 65 0.07 -8.80 -7.20
CA LYS A 65 0.00 -7.48 -7.85
C LYS A 65 0.96 -6.44 -7.28
N TRP A 66 1.99 -6.89 -6.55
CA TRP A 66 2.99 -5.99 -5.97
C TRP A 66 3.85 -5.26 -7.01
N ASP A 67 3.91 -5.76 -8.24
CA ASP A 67 4.68 -5.19 -9.36
C ASP A 67 3.76 -4.75 -10.52
N ASP A 68 2.53 -4.33 -10.21
CA ASP A 68 1.53 -3.91 -11.20
C ASP A 68 1.01 -2.49 -10.89
N PRO A 69 1.72 -1.44 -11.37
CA PRO A 69 1.34 -0.05 -11.11
C PRO A 69 -0.02 0.34 -11.70
N ALA A 70 -0.45 -0.32 -12.78
CA ALA A 70 -1.78 -0.10 -13.36
C ALA A 70 -2.86 -0.62 -12.42
N TRP A 71 -2.68 -1.83 -11.88
CA TRP A 71 -3.60 -2.40 -10.90
C TRP A 71 -3.72 -1.53 -9.63
N LEU A 72 -2.61 -1.00 -9.13
CA LEU A 72 -2.62 -0.10 -7.97
C LEU A 72 -3.41 1.18 -8.24
N ARG A 73 -3.22 1.78 -9.43
CA ARG A 73 -3.93 2.99 -9.83
C ARG A 73 -5.44 2.76 -9.90
N ASP A 74 -5.87 1.68 -10.54
CA ASP A 74 -7.28 1.32 -10.65
C ASP A 74 -7.90 1.12 -9.27
N TYR A 75 -7.20 0.42 -8.37
CA TYR A 75 -7.66 0.22 -6.99
C TYR A 75 -7.88 1.55 -6.26
N VAL A 76 -6.94 2.48 -6.38
CA VAL A 76 -6.98 3.78 -5.69
C VAL A 76 -8.09 4.66 -6.25
N GLN A 77 -8.26 4.67 -7.57
CA GLN A 77 -9.35 5.41 -8.21
C GLN A 77 -10.72 4.91 -7.76
N GLU A 78 -10.92 3.60 -7.68
CA GLU A 78 -12.18 3.03 -7.16
C GLU A 78 -12.37 3.36 -5.67
N ALA A 79 -11.31 3.27 -4.86
CA ALA A 79 -11.38 3.61 -3.44
C ALA A 79 -11.71 5.10 -3.20
N LEU A 80 -11.16 6.01 -4.02
CA LEU A 80 -11.48 7.44 -3.96
C LEU A 80 -12.92 7.71 -4.39
N LYS A 81 -13.43 7.04 -5.44
CA LYS A 81 -14.84 7.14 -5.86
C LYS A 81 -15.80 6.68 -4.77
N GLU A 82 -15.51 5.55 -4.11
CA GLU A 82 -16.33 5.05 -2.99
C GLU A 82 -16.35 6.02 -1.80
N SER A 83 -15.26 6.76 -1.56
CA SER A 83 -15.18 7.73 -0.47
C SER A 83 -15.88 9.07 -0.74
N ALA A 84 -16.17 9.37 -2.02
CA ALA A 84 -16.80 10.61 -2.46
C ALA A 84 -18.33 10.49 -2.68
N ALA A 85 -18.87 9.27 -2.58
CA ALA A 85 -20.29 8.95 -2.73
C ALA A 85 -21.01 8.88 -1.38
#